data_AF-A0AB39YHA8-F1
#
_entry.id   AF-A0AB39YHA8-F1
#
_cell.length_a   1.000
_cell.length_b   1.000
_cell.length_c   1.000
_cell.angle_alpha   90.00
_cell.angle_beta   90.00
_cell.angle_gamma   90.00
#
_symmetry.space_group_name_H-M   'P 1'
#
loop_
_entity.id
_entity.type
_entity.pdbx_description
1 polymer ?
#
loop_
_entity_poly.entity_id
_entity_poly.type
_entity_poly.pdbx_seq_one_letter_code
_entity_poly.pdbx_strand_id
1 'polypeptide(L)'
;MTSHIPSCSCCGDSLTHERRIDVGFNLPDAALSAPEEARHRPGPSALLRVDGAGSFIRCLLPIRLTHDTELVLGIWLEVDEATLRKAHDLWEDHGYADLAFRGMLANKIRPWGDDLLGVPFTARVADPEELPYLVAGHHPTAARVLEDIWDRDHVLSRFPHQLPVDVRTDLGDHWSIVRTAGLTARFADGADQFAGPDRSAAVTVFTDDTPGRTSDDFLSALLAGAPDKLPAQRLTEPLPGGLRHAFWLTPDDHGRERHEFYGFTVPASGTAAGLFCTHEDPVDLAWAQQVWRSLEWTDPS
;
A
#
# COMPACT_ATOMS: atom_id res chain seq x y z
N MET A 1 6.79 -21.63 -17.62
CA MET A 1 6.85 -20.34 -16.89
C MET A 1 5.78 -19.45 -17.48
N THR A 2 4.55 -19.59 -16.99
CA THR A 2 3.44 -18.70 -17.33
C THR A 2 3.59 -17.46 -16.46
N SER A 3 4.08 -16.37 -17.05
CA SER A 3 4.09 -15.06 -16.41
C SER A 3 2.66 -14.71 -16.05
N HIS A 4 2.36 -14.61 -14.75
CA HIS A 4 1.07 -14.15 -14.29
C HIS A 4 1.03 -12.65 -14.58
N ILE A 5 0.28 -12.24 -15.60
CA ILE A 5 0.05 -10.82 -15.89
C ILE A 5 -0.72 -10.28 -14.69
N PRO A 6 -0.18 -9.30 -13.94
CA PRO A 6 -0.91 -8.75 -12.81
C PRO A 6 -2.12 -7.99 -13.35
N SER A 7 -3.28 -8.21 -12.72
CA SER A 7 -4.55 -7.60 -13.11
C SER A 7 -4.95 -6.50 -12.13
N CYS A 8 -5.61 -5.47 -12.65
CA CYS A 8 -6.14 -4.37 -11.84
C CYS A 8 -7.20 -4.89 -10.86
N SER A 9 -7.09 -4.56 -9.57
CA SER A 9 -8.06 -4.98 -8.55
C SER A 9 -9.42 -4.27 -8.66
N CYS A 10 -9.55 -3.25 -9.51
CA CYS A 10 -10.81 -2.52 -9.73
C CYS A 10 -11.65 -3.10 -10.88
N CYS A 11 -11.02 -3.57 -11.96
CA CYS A 11 -11.73 -4.01 -13.17
C CYS A 11 -11.28 -5.38 -13.71
N GLY A 12 -10.17 -5.94 -13.22
CA GLY A 12 -9.64 -7.24 -13.66
C GLY A 12 -8.82 -7.21 -14.95
N ASP A 13 -8.64 -6.04 -15.57
CA ASP A 13 -7.86 -5.90 -16.81
C ASP A 13 -6.36 -6.13 -16.58
N SER A 14 -5.71 -6.66 -17.63
CA SER A 14 -4.26 -6.90 -17.65
C SER A 14 -3.48 -5.58 -17.55
N LEU A 15 -2.58 -5.47 -16.57
CA LEU A 15 -1.64 -4.35 -16.51
C LEU A 15 -0.64 -4.50 -17.65
N THR A 16 -0.90 -3.84 -18.77
CA THR A 16 -0.09 -3.86 -20.00
C THR A 16 1.26 -3.14 -19.84
N HIS A 17 1.49 -2.49 -18.70
CA HIS A 17 2.75 -1.84 -18.36
C HIS A 17 3.22 -2.32 -16.98
N GLU A 18 4.23 -3.20 -16.94
CA GLU A 18 4.86 -3.67 -15.69
C GLU A 18 5.37 -2.53 -14.78
N ARG A 19 5.51 -1.32 -15.34
CA ARG A 19 5.99 -0.10 -14.68
C ARG A 19 4.90 0.89 -14.28
N ARG A 20 3.63 0.64 -14.60
CA ARG A 20 2.50 1.50 -14.21
C ARG A 20 1.64 0.80 -13.17
N ILE A 21 1.36 1.50 -12.08
CA ILE A 21 0.51 1.05 -10.99
C ILE A 21 -0.69 1.99 -10.93
N ASP A 22 -1.89 1.47 -11.16
CA ASP A 22 -3.12 2.24 -11.07
C ASP A 22 -3.80 2.00 -9.71
N VAL A 23 -4.11 3.08 -9.00
CA VAL A 23 -4.81 3.03 -7.71
C VAL A 23 -5.97 4.03 -7.71
N GLY A 24 -7.20 3.55 -7.53
CA GLY A 24 -8.39 4.39 -7.56
C GLY A 24 -8.94 4.69 -6.17
N PHE A 25 -9.22 5.98 -5.89
CA PHE A 25 -10.16 6.38 -4.86
C PHE A 25 -11.58 6.23 -5.41
N ASN A 26 -12.44 5.50 -4.68
CA ASN A 26 -13.81 5.23 -5.12
C ASN A 26 -14.70 6.47 -5.05
N LEU A 27 -14.46 7.35 -4.08
CA LEU A 27 -15.26 8.55 -3.80
C LEU A 27 -14.34 9.68 -3.30
N PRO A 28 -14.74 10.96 -3.42
CA PRO A 28 -14.11 12.05 -2.68
C PRO A 28 -14.36 11.88 -1.18
N ASP A 29 -13.47 12.42 -0.35
CA ASP A 29 -13.51 12.20 1.10
C ASP A 29 -14.83 12.69 1.72
N ALA A 30 -15.34 13.84 1.25
CA ALA A 30 -16.61 14.40 1.68
C ALA A 30 -17.82 13.49 1.37
N ALA A 31 -17.72 12.65 0.33
CA ALA A 31 -18.80 11.73 -0.03
C ALA A 31 -18.80 10.46 0.82
N LEU A 32 -17.67 10.05 1.41
CA LEU A 32 -17.57 8.81 2.20
C LEU A 32 -18.52 8.82 3.40
N SER A 33 -18.68 9.98 4.05
CA SER A 33 -19.58 10.17 5.18
C SER A 33 -21.02 10.53 4.80
N ALA A 34 -21.28 10.85 3.55
CA ALA A 34 -22.62 11.19 3.07
C ALA A 34 -23.49 9.93 2.90
N PRO A 35 -24.80 9.97 3.21
CA PRO A 35 -25.75 8.91 2.85
C PRO A 35 -25.75 8.62 1.35
N GLU A 36 -26.10 7.40 0.95
CA GLU A 36 -26.11 7.01 -0.47
C GLU A 36 -27.11 7.85 -1.28
N GLU A 37 -28.26 8.17 -0.70
CA GLU A 37 -29.32 8.96 -1.33
C GLU A 37 -28.94 10.42 -1.56
N ALA A 38 -27.91 10.92 -0.86
CA ALA A 38 -27.36 12.25 -1.05
C ALA A 38 -26.33 12.31 -2.19
N ARG A 39 -25.98 11.17 -2.80
CA ARG A 39 -24.98 11.06 -3.87
C ARG A 39 -25.67 10.90 -5.22
N HIS A 40 -25.55 11.91 -6.06
CA HIS A 40 -26.15 11.97 -7.38
C HIS A 40 -25.09 11.81 -8.46
N ARG A 41 -25.29 10.89 -9.40
CA ARG A 41 -24.43 10.70 -10.58
C ARG A 41 -25.14 11.26 -11.81
N PRO A 42 -24.88 12.52 -12.20
CA PRO A 42 -25.64 13.18 -13.25
C PRO A 42 -25.35 12.66 -14.67
N GLY A 43 -24.38 11.76 -14.85
CA GLY A 43 -24.04 11.17 -16.14
C GLY A 43 -22.97 10.08 -15.96
N PRO A 44 -21.81 10.17 -16.65
CA PRO A 44 -20.70 9.24 -16.49
C PRO A 44 -20.31 9.02 -15.02
N SER A 45 -19.76 7.85 -14.71
CA SER A 45 -19.29 7.50 -13.35
C SER A 45 -18.20 8.43 -12.81
N ALA A 46 -17.58 9.22 -13.70
CA ALA A 46 -16.61 10.26 -13.39
C ALA A 46 -17.23 11.55 -12.83
N LEU A 47 -18.57 11.71 -12.87
CA LEU A 47 -19.26 12.90 -12.38
C LEU A 47 -20.05 12.56 -11.11
N LEU A 48 -19.90 13.38 -10.08
CA LEU A 48 -20.58 13.19 -8.80
C LEU A 48 -21.05 14.53 -8.24
N ARG A 49 -22.29 14.59 -7.78
CA ARG A 49 -22.82 15.67 -6.95
C ARG A 49 -23.21 15.09 -5.61
N VAL A 50 -22.86 15.77 -4.52
CA VAL A 50 -23.22 15.35 -3.16
C VAL A 50 -23.93 16.50 -2.46
N ASP A 51 -25.14 16.23 -1.98
CA ASP A 51 -25.95 17.23 -1.30
C ASP A 51 -25.23 17.76 -0.05
N GLY A 52 -25.13 19.09 0.06
CA GLY A 52 -24.43 19.76 1.16
C GLY A 52 -22.90 19.69 1.12
N ALA A 53 -22.29 18.98 0.16
CA ALA A 53 -20.83 18.87 0.04
C ALA A 53 -20.26 19.47 -1.26
N GLY A 54 -20.94 19.34 -2.40
CA GLY A 54 -20.50 19.99 -3.64
C GLY A 54 -20.58 19.12 -4.89
N SER A 55 -19.83 19.53 -5.92
CA SER A 55 -19.73 18.86 -7.22
C SER A 55 -18.30 18.39 -7.46
N PHE A 56 -18.14 17.19 -8.01
CA PHE A 56 -16.84 16.54 -8.13
C PHE A 56 -16.68 15.89 -9.50
N ILE A 57 -15.48 15.99 -10.07
CA ILE A 57 -15.08 15.32 -11.31
C ILE A 57 -13.88 14.43 -11.02
N ARG A 58 -13.97 13.16 -11.42
CA ARG A 58 -12.90 12.18 -11.29
C ARG A 58 -11.80 12.44 -12.32
N CYS A 59 -10.56 12.44 -11.87
CA CYS A 59 -9.37 12.74 -12.66
C CYS A 59 -8.25 11.73 -12.35
N LEU A 60 -7.19 11.73 -13.16
CA LEU A 60 -5.98 10.94 -12.95
C LEU A 60 -4.83 11.84 -12.51
N LEU A 61 -4.16 11.46 -11.42
CA LEU A 61 -2.96 12.11 -10.93
C LEU A 61 -1.76 11.18 -11.19
N PRO A 62 -0.93 11.46 -12.20
CA PRO A 62 0.29 10.72 -12.45
C PRO A 62 1.39 11.17 -11.48
N ILE A 63 2.10 10.21 -10.89
CA ILE A 63 3.21 10.42 -9.96
C ILE A 63 4.38 9.59 -10.42
N ARG A 64 5.54 10.24 -10.59
CA ARG A 64 6.78 9.59 -10.97
C ARG A 64 7.49 9.06 -9.74
N LEU A 65 7.84 7.77 -9.75
CA LEU A 65 8.54 7.10 -8.66
C LEU A 65 9.95 6.67 -9.11
N THR A 66 10.82 6.39 -8.13
CA THR A 66 12.13 5.77 -8.38
C THR A 66 11.96 4.41 -9.10
N HIS A 67 13.04 3.95 -9.74
CA HIS A 67 13.06 2.71 -10.53
C HIS A 67 12.14 2.73 -11.77
N ASP A 68 11.92 3.92 -12.35
CA ASP A 68 11.11 4.12 -13.56
C ASP A 68 9.69 3.58 -13.42
N THR A 69 9.13 3.68 -12.21
CA THR A 69 7.75 3.29 -11.90
C THR A 69 6.85 4.52 -11.93
N GLU A 70 5.66 4.39 -12.51
CA GLU A 70 4.62 5.40 -12.51
C GLU A 70 3.45 4.92 -11.64
N LEU A 71 3.00 5.78 -10.72
CA LEU A 71 1.77 5.58 -9.97
C LEU A 71 0.72 6.53 -10.52
N VAL A 72 -0.39 5.99 -11.00
CA VAL A 72 -1.53 6.80 -11.48
C VAL A 72 -2.67 6.66 -10.47
N LEU A 73 -3.00 7.77 -9.83
CA LEU A 73 -4.08 7.82 -8.84
C LEU A 73 -5.38 8.32 -9.48
N GLY A 74 -6.44 7.52 -9.41
CA GLY A 74 -7.80 7.96 -9.71
C GLY A 74 -8.36 8.77 -8.55
N ILE A 75 -8.39 10.09 -8.67
CA ILE A 75 -8.74 11.05 -7.60
C ILE A 75 -9.96 11.88 -7.99
N TRP A 76 -10.48 12.68 -7.08
CA TRP A 76 -11.59 13.60 -7.33
C TRP A 76 -11.14 15.05 -7.14
N LEU A 77 -11.57 15.93 -8.05
CA LEU A 77 -11.49 17.37 -7.88
C LEU A 77 -12.89 17.92 -7.56
N GLU A 78 -13.00 18.73 -6.51
CA GLU A 78 -14.16 19.57 -6.25
C GLU A 78 -14.19 20.74 -7.25
N VAL A 79 -15.34 20.98 -7.86
CA VAL A 79 -15.59 22.01 -8.85
C VAL A 79 -16.92 22.71 -8.55
N ASP A 80 -17.16 23.85 -9.19
CA ASP A 80 -18.48 24.47 -9.15
C ASP A 80 -19.52 23.72 -10.02
N GLU A 81 -20.80 23.95 -9.74
CA GLU A 81 -21.91 23.28 -10.45
C GLU A 81 -21.92 23.63 -11.96
N ALA A 82 -21.45 24.81 -12.34
CA ALA A 82 -21.37 25.22 -13.74
C ALA A 82 -20.34 24.40 -14.50
N THR A 83 -19.18 24.13 -13.89
CA THR A 83 -18.11 23.29 -14.42
C THR A 83 -18.55 21.84 -14.54
N LEU A 84 -19.25 21.31 -13.53
CA LEU A 84 -19.80 19.95 -13.59
C LEU A 84 -20.79 19.80 -14.75
N ARG A 85 -21.70 20.78 -14.92
CA ARG A 85 -22.66 20.79 -16.02
C ARG A 85 -21.96 20.88 -17.38
N LYS A 86 -20.98 21.77 -17.53
CA LYS A 86 -20.16 21.86 -18.75
C LYS A 86 -19.46 20.54 -19.06
N ALA A 87 -18.91 19.87 -18.06
CA ALA A 87 -18.25 18.57 -18.24
C ALA A 87 -19.24 17.48 -18.68
N HIS A 88 -20.44 17.46 -18.12
CA HIS A 88 -21.53 16.58 -18.56
C HIS A 88 -21.88 16.82 -20.03
N ASP A 89 -22.12 18.07 -20.42
CA ASP A 89 -22.53 18.41 -21.79
C ASP A 89 -21.44 18.05 -22.82
N LEU A 90 -20.16 18.31 -22.51
CA LEU A 90 -19.04 17.94 -23.38
C LEU A 90 -18.87 16.43 -23.51
N TRP A 91 -19.24 15.66 -22.50
CA TRP A 91 -19.17 14.20 -22.54
C TRP A 91 -20.18 13.61 -23.52
N GLU A 92 -21.38 14.19 -23.60
CA GLU A 92 -22.45 13.75 -24.51
C GLU A 92 -22.19 14.18 -25.96
N ASP A 93 -21.63 15.39 -26.19
CA ASP A 93 -21.55 16.01 -27.51
C ASP A 93 -20.22 15.75 -28.28
N HIS A 94 -19.47 14.69 -27.92
CA HIS A 94 -18.11 14.40 -28.46
C HIS A 94 -17.06 15.52 -28.24
N GLY A 95 -17.35 16.53 -27.42
CA GLY A 95 -16.45 17.64 -27.07
C GLY A 95 -15.49 17.33 -25.92
N TYR A 96 -15.54 16.11 -25.38
CA TYR A 96 -14.78 15.69 -24.20
C TYR A 96 -13.27 15.89 -24.34
N ALA A 97 -12.72 15.70 -25.54
CA ALA A 97 -11.29 15.89 -25.83
C ALA A 97 -10.78 17.31 -25.47
N ASP A 98 -11.66 18.32 -25.54
CA ASP A 98 -11.34 19.72 -25.25
C ASP A 98 -11.61 20.11 -23.79
N LEU A 99 -12.06 19.17 -22.95
CA LEU A 99 -12.36 19.45 -21.55
C LEU A 99 -11.08 19.78 -20.78
N ALA A 100 -11.04 21.01 -20.27
CA ALA A 100 -10.06 21.49 -19.31
C ALA A 100 -10.75 22.33 -18.24
N PHE A 101 -10.35 22.14 -16.98
CA PHE A 101 -10.93 22.85 -15.85
C PHE A 101 -9.97 22.93 -14.67
N ARG A 102 -10.29 23.80 -13.71
CA ARG A 102 -9.59 23.91 -12.44
C ARG A 102 -10.53 23.43 -11.33
N GLY A 103 -9.98 22.70 -10.37
CA GLY A 103 -10.71 22.22 -9.20
C GLY A 103 -9.79 22.04 -8.00
N MET A 104 -10.37 21.76 -6.84
CA MET A 104 -9.65 21.55 -5.58
C MET A 104 -9.55 20.06 -5.29
N LEU A 105 -8.37 19.55 -4.91
CA LEU A 105 -8.23 18.12 -4.62
C LEU A 105 -9.14 17.71 -3.47
N ALA A 106 -9.98 16.71 -3.70
CA ALA A 106 -11.02 16.27 -2.76
C ALA A 106 -10.71 14.92 -2.08
N ASN A 107 -9.49 14.40 -2.28
CA ASN A 107 -9.00 13.19 -1.61
C ASN A 107 -7.76 13.49 -0.80
N LYS A 108 -7.70 12.95 0.42
CA LYS A 108 -6.49 12.93 1.24
C LYS A 108 -5.55 11.82 0.77
N ILE A 109 -4.45 12.21 0.14
CA ILE A 109 -3.50 11.27 -0.47
C ILE A 109 -2.22 11.21 0.35
N ARG A 110 -1.92 10.08 0.98
CA ARG A 110 -0.63 9.87 1.64
C ARG A 110 0.48 9.63 0.58
N PRO A 111 1.74 10.04 0.84
CA PRO A 111 2.25 10.60 2.09
C PRO A 111 1.90 12.08 2.34
N TRP A 112 1.48 12.82 1.31
CA TRP A 112 1.31 14.29 1.38
C TRP A 112 0.14 14.75 2.28
N GLY A 113 -0.92 13.96 2.39
CA GLY A 113 -2.04 14.17 3.30
C GLY A 113 -2.68 15.55 3.19
N ASP A 114 -2.58 16.32 4.27
CA ASP A 114 -3.22 17.62 4.42
C ASP A 114 -2.55 18.72 3.58
N ASP A 115 -1.31 18.51 3.12
CA ASP A 115 -0.59 19.46 2.26
C ASP A 115 -1.13 19.51 0.82
N LEU A 116 -1.94 18.51 0.42
CA LEU A 116 -2.58 18.44 -0.88
C LEU A 116 -4.10 18.55 -0.82
N LEU A 117 -4.74 18.19 0.29
CA LEU A 117 -6.19 18.25 0.41
C LEU A 117 -6.66 19.71 0.26
N GLY A 118 -7.64 19.94 -0.62
CA GLY A 118 -8.15 21.27 -0.93
C GLY A 118 -7.17 22.13 -1.74
N VAL A 119 -6.10 21.57 -2.30
CA VAL A 119 -5.17 22.32 -3.14
C VAL A 119 -5.66 22.40 -4.59
N PRO A 120 -5.56 23.57 -5.24
CA PRO A 120 -5.99 23.74 -6.63
C PRO A 120 -5.09 23.02 -7.64
N PHE A 121 -5.71 22.29 -8.57
CA PHE A 121 -5.10 21.69 -9.75
C PHE A 121 -5.85 22.08 -11.04
N THR A 122 -5.14 22.04 -12.16
CA THR A 122 -5.74 22.04 -13.50
C THR A 122 -5.77 20.63 -14.05
N ALA A 123 -6.94 20.20 -14.50
CA ALA A 123 -7.16 18.94 -15.20
C ALA A 123 -7.41 19.18 -16.69
N ARG A 124 -6.95 18.27 -17.54
CA ARG A 124 -7.16 18.30 -19.00
C ARG A 124 -7.27 16.89 -19.56
N VAL A 125 -8.18 16.70 -20.51
CA VAL A 125 -8.25 15.47 -21.29
C VAL A 125 -7.10 15.44 -22.31
N ALA A 126 -6.31 14.37 -22.25
CA ALA A 126 -5.22 14.12 -23.20
C ALA A 126 -5.59 13.02 -24.20
N ASP A 127 -6.32 12.01 -23.72
CA ASP A 127 -6.91 10.92 -24.49
C ASP A 127 -8.43 10.89 -24.20
N PRO A 128 -9.31 11.00 -25.22
CA PRO A 128 -10.76 10.93 -25.03
C PRO A 128 -11.28 9.63 -24.42
N GLU A 129 -10.50 8.54 -24.46
CA GLU A 129 -10.85 7.26 -23.86
C GLU A 129 -10.45 7.16 -22.37
N GLU A 130 -9.71 8.15 -21.85
CA GLU A 130 -9.27 8.19 -20.46
C GLU A 130 -9.92 9.34 -19.67
N LEU A 131 -9.84 9.27 -18.34
CA LEU A 131 -10.22 10.36 -17.46
C LEU A 131 -9.28 11.57 -17.63
N PRO A 132 -9.70 12.80 -17.28
CA PRO A 132 -8.83 13.98 -17.39
C PRO A 132 -7.60 13.82 -16.47
N TYR A 133 -6.41 14.16 -16.96
CA TYR A 133 -5.19 14.14 -16.17
C TYR A 133 -4.98 15.47 -15.46
N LEU A 134 -4.44 15.42 -14.24
CA LEU A 134 -3.88 16.59 -13.58
C LEU A 134 -2.59 16.98 -14.29
N VAL A 135 -2.56 18.19 -14.85
CA VAL A 135 -1.43 18.69 -15.67
C VAL A 135 -0.71 19.88 -15.06
N ALA A 136 -1.29 20.53 -14.05
CA ALA A 136 -0.63 21.60 -13.31
C ALA A 136 -1.15 21.71 -11.87
N GLY A 137 -0.25 21.85 -10.91
CA GLY A 137 -0.55 22.13 -9.51
C GLY A 137 -0.30 23.60 -9.17
N HIS A 138 -1.22 24.25 -8.45
CA HIS A 138 -1.16 25.70 -8.15
C HIS A 138 -0.71 26.00 -6.71
N HIS A 139 0.07 25.10 -6.13
CA HIS A 139 0.69 25.20 -4.80
C HIS A 139 2.04 24.47 -4.84
N PRO A 140 3.06 24.86 -4.04
CA PRO A 140 4.39 24.25 -4.11
C PRO A 140 4.40 22.73 -4.00
N THR A 141 3.66 22.15 -3.04
CA THR A 141 3.57 20.68 -2.90
C THR A 141 2.90 20.04 -4.12
N ALA A 142 1.84 20.65 -4.66
CA ALA A 142 1.12 20.14 -5.83
C ALA A 142 1.96 20.17 -7.11
N ALA A 143 2.77 21.21 -7.31
CA ALA A 143 3.72 21.27 -8.42
C ALA A 143 4.76 20.15 -8.30
N ARG A 144 5.37 20.01 -7.12
CA ARG A 144 6.36 18.95 -6.85
C ARG A 144 5.82 17.54 -7.04
N VAL A 145 4.57 17.28 -6.70
CA VAL A 145 3.95 15.95 -6.91
C VAL A 145 3.95 15.57 -8.39
N LEU A 146 3.71 16.52 -9.29
CA LEU A 146 3.71 16.29 -10.74
C LEU A 146 5.11 16.30 -11.36
N GLU A 147 6.04 17.07 -10.79
CA GLU A 147 7.35 17.35 -11.40
C GLU A 147 8.49 16.48 -10.84
N ASP A 148 8.48 16.20 -9.54
CA ASP A 148 9.55 15.47 -8.84
C ASP A 148 9.44 13.95 -9.06
N ILE A 149 10.55 13.25 -8.82
CA ILE A 149 10.58 11.80 -8.69
C ILE A 149 10.59 11.45 -7.19
N TRP A 150 9.64 10.64 -6.76
CA TRP A 150 9.47 10.25 -5.36
C TRP A 150 10.03 8.86 -5.09
N ASP A 151 10.48 8.62 -3.85
CA ASP A 151 10.89 7.27 -3.46
C ASP A 151 9.70 6.29 -3.56
N ARG A 152 9.87 5.24 -4.38
CA ARG A 152 8.83 4.26 -4.69
C ARG A 152 8.24 3.63 -3.44
N ASP A 153 9.10 3.14 -2.55
CA ASP A 153 8.67 2.35 -1.40
C ASP A 153 8.07 3.25 -0.31
N HIS A 154 8.62 4.45 -0.13
CA HIS A 154 8.05 5.47 0.74
C HIS A 154 6.61 5.86 0.33
N VAL A 155 6.33 5.99 -0.97
CA VAL A 155 4.99 6.33 -1.47
C VAL A 155 4.06 5.10 -1.42
N LEU A 156 4.48 3.98 -2.01
CA LEU A 156 3.62 2.79 -2.15
C LEU A 156 3.29 2.13 -0.80
N SER A 157 4.16 2.22 0.21
CA SER A 157 3.89 1.69 1.55
C SER A 157 2.73 2.39 2.26
N ARG A 158 2.32 3.58 1.80
CA ARG A 158 1.19 4.33 2.37
C ARG A 158 -0.18 3.87 1.86
N PHE A 159 -0.19 2.94 0.90
CA PHE A 159 -1.41 2.38 0.35
C PHE A 159 -1.72 1.03 1.03
N PRO A 160 -2.79 0.94 1.84
CA PRO A 160 -3.08 -0.25 2.65
C PRO A 160 -3.75 -1.38 1.86
N HIS A 161 -4.23 -1.14 0.63
CA HIS A 161 -4.82 -2.19 -0.19
C HIS A 161 -3.73 -3.04 -0.88
N GLN A 162 -4.16 -4.11 -1.55
CA GLN A 162 -3.26 -4.97 -2.31
C GLN A 162 -2.59 -4.16 -3.44
N LEU A 163 -1.29 -4.39 -3.60
CA LEU A 163 -0.52 -3.85 -4.72
C LEU A 163 0.02 -4.99 -5.58
N PRO A 164 0.21 -4.78 -6.89
CA PRO A 164 0.70 -5.81 -7.81
C PRO A 164 2.21 -6.06 -7.70
N VAL A 165 2.89 -5.40 -6.76
CA VAL A 165 4.35 -5.39 -6.63
C VAL A 165 4.77 -5.49 -5.16
N ASP A 166 5.98 -5.99 -4.94
CA ASP A 166 6.63 -5.98 -3.63
C ASP A 166 7.00 -4.54 -3.23
N VAL A 167 6.79 -4.21 -1.97
CA VAL A 167 7.05 -2.87 -1.41
C VAL A 167 7.78 -3.00 -0.09
N ARG A 168 8.89 -2.29 0.07
CA ARG A 168 9.53 -2.15 1.39
C ARG A 168 8.70 -1.22 2.26
N THR A 169 8.27 -1.73 3.41
CA THR A 169 7.44 -1.02 4.38
C THR A 169 8.29 -0.71 5.60
N ASP A 170 8.27 0.56 6.00
CA ASP A 170 8.82 1.04 7.27
C ASP A 170 7.91 0.60 8.42
N LEU A 171 8.50 -0.04 9.43
CA LEU A 171 7.83 -0.56 10.63
C LEU A 171 8.02 0.36 11.84
N GLY A 172 8.75 1.48 11.68
CA GLY A 172 9.22 2.30 12.79
C GLY A 172 10.47 1.71 13.46
N ASP A 173 11.05 2.47 14.39
CA ASP A 173 12.22 2.06 15.19
C ASP A 173 13.39 1.50 14.35
N HIS A 174 13.60 2.09 13.16
CA HIS A 174 14.61 1.72 12.17
C HIS A 174 14.44 0.34 11.53
N TRP A 175 13.28 -0.28 11.70
CA TRP A 175 12.93 -1.54 11.08
C TRP A 175 12.19 -1.34 9.76
N SER A 176 12.48 -2.21 8.80
CA SER A 176 11.69 -2.35 7.58
C SER A 176 11.52 -3.82 7.20
N ILE A 177 10.50 -4.09 6.38
CA ILE A 177 10.21 -5.41 5.84
C ILE A 177 9.65 -5.29 4.42
N VAL A 178 9.83 -6.31 3.59
CA VAL A 178 9.13 -6.38 2.30
C VAL A 178 7.72 -6.93 2.51
N ARG A 179 6.71 -6.10 2.23
CA ARG A 179 5.34 -6.54 1.97
C ARG A 179 5.27 -7.04 0.53
N THR A 180 5.06 -8.34 0.35
CA THR A 180 4.98 -8.94 -0.98
C THR A 180 3.69 -8.55 -1.71
N ALA A 181 3.72 -8.59 -3.04
CA ALA A 181 2.56 -8.34 -3.90
C ALA A 181 1.32 -9.16 -3.48
N GLY A 182 0.14 -8.55 -3.64
CA GLY A 182 -1.15 -9.15 -3.31
C GLY A 182 -1.52 -9.08 -1.82
N LEU A 183 -0.70 -8.49 -0.96
CA LEU A 183 -1.02 -8.31 0.45
C LEU A 183 -1.52 -6.90 0.76
N THR A 184 -2.59 -6.83 1.54
CA THR A 184 -3.02 -5.60 2.22
C THR A 184 -2.04 -5.22 3.33
N ALA A 185 -2.16 -4.03 3.91
CA ALA A 185 -1.43 -3.61 5.11
C ALA A 185 -2.36 -2.93 6.10
N ARG A 186 -2.21 -3.25 7.38
CA ARG A 186 -2.85 -2.53 8.49
C ARG A 186 -2.02 -2.70 9.75
N PHE A 187 -2.08 -1.72 10.65
CA PHE A 187 -1.57 -1.88 12.01
C PHE A 187 -2.72 -2.28 12.94
N ALA A 188 -2.58 -3.42 13.62
CA ALA A 188 -3.58 -3.91 14.57
C ALA A 188 -2.94 -4.81 15.62
N ASP A 189 -3.44 -4.73 16.85
CA ASP A 189 -3.00 -5.57 17.98
C ASP A 189 -1.49 -5.46 18.27
N GLY A 190 -0.91 -4.27 18.06
CA GLY A 190 0.51 -4.02 18.26
C GLY A 190 1.44 -4.59 17.18
N ALA A 191 0.88 -5.00 16.04
CA ALA A 191 1.63 -5.59 14.94
C ALA A 191 1.25 -4.96 13.58
N ASP A 192 2.23 -4.88 12.68
CA ASP A 192 2.00 -4.64 11.27
C ASP A 192 1.54 -5.93 10.61
N GLN A 193 0.33 -5.93 10.09
CA GLN A 193 -0.31 -7.10 9.49
C GLN A 193 -0.44 -6.92 7.98
N PHE A 194 0.07 -7.90 7.25
CA PHE A 194 -0.07 -8.03 5.81
C PHE A 194 -0.92 -9.26 5.48
N ALA A 195 -2.05 -9.07 4.80
CA ALA A 195 -3.01 -10.15 4.57
C ALA A 195 -3.44 -10.26 3.10
N GLY A 196 -3.43 -11.48 2.59
CA GLY A 196 -4.02 -11.89 1.31
C GLY A 196 -5.00 -13.04 1.52
N PRO A 197 -5.57 -13.61 0.44
CA PRO A 197 -6.58 -14.66 0.53
C PRO A 197 -6.08 -15.98 1.11
N ASP A 198 -4.84 -16.35 0.81
CA ASP A 198 -4.21 -17.65 1.05
C ASP A 198 -3.04 -17.59 2.03
N ARG A 199 -2.52 -16.39 2.29
CA ARG A 199 -1.38 -16.16 3.18
C ARG A 199 -1.43 -14.83 3.92
N SER A 200 -0.78 -14.78 5.07
CA SER A 200 -0.64 -13.56 5.86
C SER A 200 0.68 -13.53 6.61
N ALA A 201 1.12 -12.33 6.95
CA ALA A 201 2.28 -12.03 7.77
C ALA A 201 1.89 -11.01 8.84
N ALA A 202 2.38 -11.18 10.07
CA ALA A 202 2.26 -10.22 11.15
C ALA A 202 3.65 -9.98 11.73
N VAL A 203 4.02 -8.71 11.88
CA VAL A 203 5.34 -8.31 12.38
C VAL A 203 5.18 -7.53 13.67
N THR A 204 5.97 -7.90 14.67
CA THR A 204 6.07 -7.19 15.95
C THR A 204 7.52 -6.81 16.20
N VAL A 205 7.75 -5.55 16.55
CA VAL A 205 9.06 -5.06 16.99
C VAL A 205 9.11 -5.10 18.52
N PHE A 206 10.22 -5.59 19.05
CA PHE A 206 10.49 -5.73 20.47
C PHE A 206 11.71 -4.91 20.85
N THR A 207 11.69 -4.34 22.05
CA THR A 207 12.84 -3.68 22.67
C THR A 207 13.27 -4.49 23.87
N ASP A 208 14.57 -4.76 23.98
CA ASP A 208 15.13 -5.43 25.14
C ASP A 208 15.12 -4.48 26.34
N ASP A 209 14.48 -4.89 27.41
CA ASP A 209 14.40 -4.14 28.67
C ASP A 209 15.59 -4.44 29.60
N THR A 210 16.46 -5.36 29.21
CA THR A 210 17.57 -5.85 30.03
C THR A 210 18.92 -5.35 29.49
N PRO A 211 19.59 -4.39 30.17
CA PRO A 211 20.84 -3.83 29.70
C PRO A 211 21.96 -4.87 29.55
N GLY A 212 22.64 -4.85 28.41
CA GLY A 212 23.82 -5.69 28.15
C GLY A 212 23.53 -7.17 27.89
N ARG A 213 22.25 -7.56 27.75
CA ARG A 213 21.87 -8.90 27.30
C ARG A 213 22.39 -9.13 25.87
N THR A 214 22.89 -10.34 25.61
CA THR A 214 23.36 -10.73 24.27
C THR A 214 22.18 -11.02 23.35
N SER A 215 22.38 -10.95 22.02
CA SER A 215 21.33 -11.30 21.06
C SER A 215 20.85 -12.75 21.22
N ASP A 216 21.72 -13.69 21.58
CA ASP A 216 21.35 -15.09 21.86
C ASP A 216 20.47 -15.22 23.11
N ASP A 217 20.81 -14.52 24.19
CA ASP A 217 20.01 -14.50 25.41
C ASP A 217 18.66 -13.80 25.18
N PHE A 218 18.64 -12.75 24.37
CA PHE A 218 17.40 -12.04 24.03
C PHE A 218 16.49 -12.91 23.17
N LEU A 219 17.06 -13.60 22.16
CA LEU A 219 16.32 -14.61 21.42
C LEU A 219 15.77 -15.71 22.34
N SER A 220 16.57 -16.19 23.30
CA SER A 220 16.13 -17.22 24.25
C SER A 220 14.95 -16.74 25.09
N ALA A 221 14.93 -15.46 25.48
CA ALA A 221 13.79 -14.85 26.16
C ALA A 221 12.56 -14.75 25.26
N LEU A 222 12.72 -14.36 23.99
CA LEU A 222 11.61 -14.29 23.02
C LEU A 222 11.01 -15.67 22.70
N LEU A 223 11.83 -16.73 22.75
CA LEU A 223 11.42 -18.10 22.52
C LEU A 223 10.85 -18.80 23.78
N ALA A 224 10.77 -18.10 24.92
CA ALA A 224 10.25 -18.68 26.15
C ALA A 224 8.80 -19.15 25.96
N GLY A 225 8.56 -20.45 26.18
CA GLY A 225 7.23 -21.06 25.99
C GLY A 225 6.89 -21.45 24.55
N ALA A 226 7.81 -21.27 23.60
CA ALA A 226 7.64 -21.81 22.25
C ALA A 226 7.64 -23.35 22.27
N PRO A 227 6.91 -24.03 21.36
CA PRO A 227 6.85 -25.49 21.32
C PRO A 227 8.23 -26.10 21.04
N ASP A 228 8.44 -27.34 21.50
CA ASP A 228 9.61 -28.12 21.10
C ASP A 228 9.56 -28.41 19.58
N LYS A 229 10.63 -28.05 18.87
CA LYS A 229 10.68 -28.11 17.40
C LYS A 229 11.63 -29.19 16.92
N LEU A 230 11.21 -29.95 15.92
CA LEU A 230 12.09 -30.90 15.24
C LEU A 230 13.26 -30.15 14.58
N PRO A 231 14.50 -30.68 14.60
CA PRO A 231 15.64 -30.04 13.97
C PRO A 231 15.46 -29.73 12.48
N ALA A 232 14.63 -30.49 11.77
CA ALA A 232 14.31 -30.28 10.35
C ALA A 232 13.32 -29.13 10.10
N GLN A 233 12.67 -28.61 11.15
CA GLN A 233 11.63 -27.57 11.11
C GLN A 233 12.11 -26.27 11.74
N ARG A 234 13.43 -26.07 11.79
CA ARG A 234 14.04 -24.85 12.32
C ARG A 234 15.24 -24.45 11.49
N LEU A 235 15.53 -23.16 11.50
CA LEU A 235 16.65 -22.56 10.79
C LEU A 235 17.26 -21.47 11.67
N THR A 236 18.58 -21.35 11.64
CA THR A 236 19.29 -20.26 12.33
C THR A 236 20.39 -19.75 11.42
N GLU A 237 20.43 -18.44 11.23
CA GLU A 237 21.34 -17.75 10.33
C GLU A 237 22.09 -16.67 11.13
N PRO A 238 23.43 -16.62 11.09
CA PRO A 238 24.17 -15.55 11.74
C PRO A 238 23.96 -14.21 11.02
N LEU A 239 23.92 -13.12 11.79
CA LEU A 239 23.99 -11.74 11.30
C LEU A 239 25.26 -11.06 11.85
N PRO A 240 25.74 -9.97 11.24
CA PRO A 240 26.77 -9.15 11.86
C PRO A 240 26.34 -8.68 13.26
N GLY A 241 26.94 -9.25 14.30
CA GLY A 241 26.62 -8.94 15.70
C GLY A 241 25.31 -9.51 16.23
N GLY A 242 24.60 -10.35 15.47
CA GLY A 242 23.31 -10.89 15.89
C GLY A 242 22.96 -12.18 15.18
N LEU A 243 21.68 -12.53 15.15
CA LEU A 243 21.20 -13.73 14.48
C LEU A 243 19.77 -13.60 14.02
N ARG A 244 19.39 -14.49 13.09
CA ARG A 244 18.00 -14.82 12.82
C ARG A 244 17.74 -16.26 13.25
N HIS A 245 16.58 -16.50 13.86
CA HIS A 245 16.10 -17.84 14.14
C HIS A 245 14.66 -18.01 13.66
N ALA A 246 14.35 -19.10 12.99
CA ALA A 246 13.00 -19.42 12.56
C ALA A 246 12.65 -20.88 12.83
N PHE A 247 11.35 -21.14 12.90
CA PHE A 247 10.79 -22.47 12.94
C PHE A 247 9.39 -22.45 12.32
N TRP A 248 8.91 -23.62 11.92
CA TRP A 248 7.59 -23.75 11.31
C TRP A 248 6.94 -25.06 11.73
N LEU A 249 5.62 -25.09 11.67
CA LEU A 249 4.82 -26.24 12.04
C LEU A 249 3.53 -26.27 11.22
N THR A 250 2.86 -27.40 11.27
CA THR A 250 1.57 -27.61 10.60
C THR A 250 0.66 -28.19 11.67
N PRO A 251 -0.16 -27.36 12.33
CA PRO A 251 -1.07 -27.84 13.36
C PRO A 251 -2.07 -28.82 12.74
N ASP A 252 -2.37 -29.89 13.47
CA ASP A 252 -3.51 -30.76 13.15
C ASP A 252 -4.80 -30.03 13.56
N ASP A 253 -5.35 -29.18 12.69
CA ASP A 253 -6.65 -28.51 12.91
C ASP A 253 -7.80 -29.23 12.17
N HIS A 254 -8.96 -29.31 12.82
CA HIS A 254 -10.14 -30.06 12.37
C HIS A 254 -10.92 -29.34 11.24
N GLY A 255 -10.26 -29.00 10.12
CA GLY A 255 -11.01 -28.57 8.93
C GLY A 255 -10.23 -27.92 7.78
N ARG A 256 -9.04 -27.37 8.00
CA ARG A 256 -8.13 -26.88 6.94
C ARG A 256 -6.68 -27.01 7.40
N GLU A 257 -5.84 -27.63 6.58
CA GLU A 257 -4.39 -27.63 6.81
C GLU A 257 -3.89 -26.18 6.67
N ARG A 258 -3.29 -25.64 7.73
CA ARG A 258 -2.69 -24.32 7.74
C ARG A 258 -1.26 -24.45 8.21
N HIS A 259 -0.32 -23.91 7.45
CA HIS A 259 1.08 -23.93 7.81
C HIS A 259 1.42 -22.63 8.53
N GLU A 260 2.22 -22.75 9.59
CA GLU A 260 2.62 -21.63 10.44
C GLU A 260 4.13 -21.50 10.42
N PHE A 261 4.62 -20.27 10.23
CA PHE A 261 6.04 -19.94 10.28
C PHE A 261 6.27 -18.83 11.30
N TYR A 262 7.28 -19.01 12.13
CA TYR A 262 7.70 -18.06 13.14
C TYR A 262 9.17 -17.72 12.90
N GLY A 263 9.49 -16.45 12.71
CA GLY A 263 10.84 -15.97 12.46
C GLY A 263 11.19 -14.82 13.39
N PHE A 264 12.40 -14.83 13.93
CA PHE A 264 12.93 -13.77 14.78
C PHE A 264 14.23 -13.26 14.15
N THR A 265 14.40 -11.94 14.14
CA THR A 265 15.62 -11.26 13.69
C THR A 265 16.11 -10.39 14.85
N VAL A 266 17.29 -10.71 15.38
CA VAL A 266 17.84 -10.11 16.60
C VAL A 266 19.24 -9.56 16.30
N PRO A 267 19.37 -8.30 15.83
CA PRO A 267 20.65 -7.62 15.63
C PRO A 267 21.31 -7.23 16.97
N ALA A 268 22.52 -6.68 16.90
CA ALA A 268 23.28 -6.14 18.05
C ALA A 268 22.77 -4.77 18.55
N SER A 269 21.47 -4.49 18.47
CA SER A 269 20.92 -3.14 18.71
C SER A 269 20.07 -3.01 19.97
N GLY A 270 19.82 -4.10 20.69
CA GLY A 270 18.85 -4.12 21.79
C GLY A 270 17.38 -4.07 21.32
N THR A 271 17.14 -4.32 20.03
CA THR A 271 15.80 -4.52 19.47
C THR A 271 15.74 -5.82 18.68
N ALA A 272 14.53 -6.34 18.46
CA ALA A 272 14.28 -7.52 17.65
C ALA A 272 12.99 -7.35 16.85
N ALA A 273 12.87 -8.05 15.74
CA ALA A 273 11.61 -8.19 15.02
C ALA A 273 11.19 -9.66 14.97
N GLY A 274 9.95 -9.93 15.39
CA GLY A 274 9.29 -11.22 15.23
C GLY A 274 8.30 -11.17 14.06
N LEU A 275 8.33 -12.20 13.24
CA LEU A 275 7.43 -12.44 12.12
C LEU A 275 6.64 -13.71 12.40
N PHE A 276 5.32 -13.61 12.29
CA PHE A 276 4.44 -14.75 12.20
C PHE A 276 3.81 -14.78 10.81
N CYS A 277 3.95 -15.88 10.09
CA CYS A 277 3.28 -16.09 8.82
C CYS A 277 2.34 -17.28 8.91
N THR A 278 1.24 -17.19 8.17
CA THR A 278 0.39 -18.34 7.88
C THR A 278 0.17 -18.46 6.40
N HIS A 279 0.05 -19.70 5.90
CA HIS A 279 -0.22 -19.98 4.50
C HIS A 279 -0.95 -21.33 4.34
N GLU A 280 -1.77 -21.45 3.28
CA GLU A 280 -2.52 -22.69 2.99
C GLU A 280 -1.67 -23.73 2.23
N ASP A 281 -0.80 -23.33 1.30
CA ASP A 281 0.04 -24.26 0.52
C ASP A 281 1.41 -24.48 1.18
N PRO A 282 1.89 -25.72 1.36
CA PRO A 282 3.21 -25.99 1.95
C PRO A 282 4.38 -25.38 1.15
N VAL A 283 4.22 -25.13 -0.15
CA VAL A 283 5.24 -24.48 -1.00
C VAL A 283 5.52 -23.03 -0.56
N ASP A 284 4.53 -22.36 0.05
CA ASP A 284 4.67 -20.99 0.54
C ASP A 284 5.56 -20.85 1.78
N LEU A 285 6.11 -21.96 2.32
CA LEU A 285 7.19 -21.89 3.29
C LEU A 285 8.39 -21.09 2.74
N ALA A 286 8.68 -21.23 1.43
CA ALA A 286 9.74 -20.46 0.78
C ALA A 286 9.43 -18.95 0.79
N TRP A 287 8.18 -18.58 0.57
CA TRP A 287 7.72 -17.19 0.67
C TRP A 287 7.86 -16.66 2.10
N ALA A 288 7.41 -17.42 3.12
CA ALA A 288 7.51 -17.01 4.52
C ALA A 288 8.97 -16.77 4.94
N GLN A 289 9.89 -17.66 4.52
CA GLN A 289 11.32 -17.49 4.74
C GLN A 289 11.91 -16.27 4.01
N GLN A 290 11.44 -15.97 2.80
CA GLN A 290 11.86 -14.78 2.05
C GLN A 290 11.41 -13.49 2.76
N VAL A 291 10.14 -13.42 3.19
CA VAL A 291 9.61 -12.27 3.94
C VAL A 291 10.38 -12.07 5.24
N TRP A 292 10.64 -13.15 5.98
CA TRP A 292 11.47 -13.11 7.18
C TRP A 292 12.87 -12.56 6.93
N ARG A 293 13.57 -13.07 5.90
CA ARG A 293 14.92 -12.59 5.55
C ARG A 293 14.92 -11.14 5.06
N SER A 294 13.78 -10.60 4.65
CA SER A 294 13.66 -9.19 4.26
C SER A 294 13.59 -8.22 5.43
N LEU A 295 13.37 -8.71 6.66
CA LEU A 295 13.44 -7.88 7.86
C LEU A 295 14.83 -7.25 7.97
N GLU A 296 14.88 -5.94 8.09
CA GLU A 296 16.12 -5.19 8.10
C GLU A 296 16.05 -4.10 9.16
N TRP A 297 17.08 -4.04 9.99
CA TRP A 297 17.30 -2.96 10.95
C TRP A 297 18.44 -2.09 10.43
N THR A 298 18.22 -0.77 10.40
CA THR A 298 19.24 0.19 9.96
C THR A 298 19.80 0.93 11.17
N ASP A 299 21.11 1.01 11.30
CA ASP A 299 21.74 1.75 12.40
C ASP A 299 21.47 3.26 12.25
N PRO A 300 20.95 3.95 13.28
CA PRO A 300 20.88 5.41 13.28
C PRO A 300 22.29 6.01 13.27
N SER A 301 22.75 6.41 12.08
CA SER A 301 23.98 7.18 11.87
C SER A 301 23.97 8.54 12.56
#